data_AF-L1KI29-F1
#
_entry.id   AF-L1KI29-F1
#
_cell.length_a   1.000
_cell.length_b   1.000
_cell.length_c   1.000
_cell.angle_alpha   90.00
_cell.angle_beta   90.00
_cell.angle_gamma   90.00
#
_symmetry.space_group_name_H-M   'P 1'
#
loop_
_entity.id
_entity.type
_entity.pdbx_description
1 polymer ?
#
loop_
_entity_poly.entity_id
_entity_poly.type
_entity_poly.pdbx_seq_one_letter_code
_entity_poly.pdbx_strand_id
1 'polypeptide(L)'
;MRALGRAVPVTRRRHAMTGRDPGEPHRTATPLELFVDLCFVVAVAQASHYLRDALAHGHGAAGVLRFALVFFTVWWAWMNFTWFASAYDPDDTPYRLTVLVQITSSLVLAAGVGRAFEHGELLVITLGYVVLRTALAALWLRAGLADRPRRATTLRFAVGVTVCQLGWVGLLFLPATGRLPGIAVMILAEVLVPVWAQSAGMTSWHPRHISERYELFTLIVLGESVAAATIAVRGAFERQQNIAALRALAGGGPGCLRRPPHAPRGDRRGPAGRAGGHGSGRRLRVRRLGGAPPPAPAPQGR
;
A
#
# COMPACT_ATOMS: atom_id res chain seq x y z
N MET A 1 46.61 26.80 -20.71
CA MET A 1 45.28 26.14 -20.62
C MET A 1 45.34 24.74 -21.26
N ARG A 2 45.55 23.68 -20.47
CA ARG A 2 45.25 22.29 -20.87
C ARG A 2 44.72 21.57 -19.63
N ALA A 3 43.41 21.58 -19.47
CA ALA A 3 42.72 20.82 -18.43
C ALA A 3 42.76 19.33 -18.81
N LEU A 4 43.54 18.55 -18.05
CA LEU A 4 43.53 17.10 -18.10
C LEU A 4 42.22 16.61 -17.49
N GLY A 5 41.26 16.25 -18.34
CA GLY A 5 40.09 15.48 -17.95
C GLY A 5 40.54 14.09 -17.48
N ARG A 6 40.72 13.92 -16.17
CA ARG A 6 40.85 12.60 -15.55
C ARG A 6 39.50 11.89 -15.69
N ALA A 7 39.41 10.97 -16.64
CA ALA A 7 38.37 9.95 -16.64
C ALA A 7 38.49 9.18 -15.31
N VAL A 8 37.49 9.32 -14.44
CA VAL A 8 37.35 8.47 -13.25
C VAL A 8 36.99 7.07 -13.76
N PRO A 9 37.86 6.07 -13.61
CA PRO A 9 37.50 4.72 -14.01
C PRO A 9 36.45 4.21 -13.03
N VAL A 10 35.19 4.14 -13.47
CA VAL A 10 34.12 3.43 -12.76
C VAL A 10 34.45 1.95 -12.81
N THR A 11 35.35 1.51 -11.93
CA THR A 11 35.62 0.10 -11.73
C THR A 11 34.38 -0.49 -11.05
N ARG A 12 33.51 -1.11 -11.86
CA ARG A 12 32.47 -2.05 -11.36
C ARG A 12 33.19 -3.26 -10.75
N ARG A 13 33.73 -3.10 -9.54
CA ARG A 13 34.13 -4.24 -8.72
C ARG A 13 32.83 -4.94 -8.32
N ARG A 14 32.59 -6.12 -8.89
CA ARG A 14 31.64 -7.08 -8.33
C ARG A 14 32.22 -7.48 -6.97
N HIS A 15 31.83 -6.79 -5.90
CA HIS A 15 32.22 -7.19 -4.56
C HIS A 15 31.58 -8.56 -4.28
N ALA A 16 32.41 -9.51 -3.84
CA ALA A 16 31.91 -10.77 -3.33
C ALA A 16 31.00 -10.49 -2.13
N MET A 17 29.89 -11.22 -2.01
CA MET A 17 29.02 -11.13 -0.83
C MET A 17 29.75 -11.79 0.35
N THR A 18 30.57 -11.02 1.05
CA THR A 18 31.19 -11.44 2.30
C THR A 18 30.21 -11.16 3.44
N GLY A 19 30.03 -12.12 4.35
CA GLY A 19 29.26 -11.87 5.58
C GLY A 19 29.92 -10.75 6.39
N ARG A 20 29.09 -9.88 6.97
CA ARG A 20 29.53 -8.64 7.64
C ARG A 20 30.40 -8.94 8.88
N ASP A 21 31.43 -8.12 9.10
CA ASP A 21 32.23 -8.13 10.33
C ASP A 21 31.43 -7.46 11.48
N PRO A 22 31.28 -8.10 12.66
CA PRO A 22 30.68 -7.51 13.86
C PRO A 22 31.26 -6.16 14.32
N GLY A 23 32.47 -5.80 13.91
CA GLY A 23 33.22 -4.63 14.39
C GLY A 23 33.27 -3.39 13.49
N GLU A 24 32.60 -3.36 12.33
CA GLU A 24 32.70 -2.22 11.41
C GLU A 24 32.04 -0.92 11.97
N PRO A 25 32.64 0.27 11.73
CA PRO A 25 32.08 1.55 12.17
C PRO A 25 30.71 1.83 11.53
N HIS A 26 29.81 2.34 12.37
CA HIS A 26 28.40 2.66 12.14
C HIS A 26 28.08 3.25 10.75
N ARG A 27 27.35 2.51 9.92
CA ARG A 27 26.66 3.07 8.74
C ARG A 27 25.18 3.21 9.08
N THR A 28 24.72 4.46 9.16
CA THR A 28 23.31 4.82 9.32
C THR A 28 22.46 4.18 8.21
N ALA A 29 21.22 3.79 8.53
CA ALA A 29 20.27 3.23 7.56
C ALA A 29 20.24 4.06 6.27
N THR A 30 20.32 3.39 5.13
CA THR A 30 20.38 4.08 3.84
C THR A 30 19.00 4.64 3.47
N PRO A 31 18.92 5.76 2.72
CA PRO A 31 17.64 6.29 2.24
C PRO A 31 16.81 5.27 1.44
N LEU A 32 17.47 4.32 0.79
CA LEU A 32 16.81 3.25 0.04
C LEU A 32 16.10 2.25 0.97
N GLU A 33 16.71 1.90 2.10
CA GLU A 33 16.09 1.01 3.10
C GLU A 33 14.89 1.68 3.76
N LEU A 34 14.99 2.99 4.07
CA LEU A 34 13.87 3.78 4.55
C LEU A 34 12.71 3.81 3.55
N PHE A 35 13.01 3.93 2.25
CA PHE A 35 11.99 3.92 1.22
C PHE A 35 11.29 2.56 1.10
N VAL A 36 12.02 1.45 1.29
CA VAL A 36 11.42 0.11 1.39
C VAL A 36 10.48 0.05 2.58
N ASP A 37 10.93 0.49 3.77
CA ASP A 37 10.13 0.49 4.99
C ASP A 37 8.82 1.28 4.80
N LEU A 38 8.89 2.46 4.17
CA LEU A 38 7.71 3.26 3.83
C LEU A 38 6.70 2.48 2.96
N CYS A 39 7.16 1.76 1.94
CA CYS A 39 6.25 1.01 1.07
C CYS A 39 5.54 -0.14 1.82
N PHE A 40 6.22 -0.79 2.75
CA PHE A 40 5.59 -1.77 3.64
C PHE A 40 4.58 -1.12 4.60
N VAL A 41 4.88 0.07 5.14
CA VAL A 41 3.94 0.81 5.99
C VAL A 41 2.65 1.15 5.26
N VAL A 42 2.71 1.51 3.97
CA VAL A 42 1.50 1.73 3.15
C VAL A 42 0.61 0.48 3.12
N ALA A 43 1.18 -0.72 2.98
CA ALA A 43 0.41 -1.97 3.01
C ALA A 43 -0.28 -2.20 4.37
N VAL A 44 0.42 -1.93 5.48
CA VAL A 44 -0.14 -2.01 6.85
C VAL A 44 -1.25 -0.98 7.07
N ALA A 45 -1.07 0.24 6.54
CA ALA A 45 -2.05 1.32 6.61
C ALA A 45 -3.36 0.93 5.91
N GLN A 46 -3.24 0.36 4.70
CA GLN A 46 -4.38 -0.16 3.94
C GLN A 46 -5.09 -1.27 4.71
N ALA A 47 -4.37 -2.27 5.22
CA ALA A 47 -4.98 -3.34 6.02
C ALA A 47 -5.73 -2.79 7.25
N SER A 48 -5.16 -1.78 7.90
CA SER A 48 -5.78 -1.11 9.07
C SER A 48 -7.05 -0.35 8.68
N HIS A 49 -7.11 0.25 7.49
CA HIS A 49 -8.32 0.88 6.96
C HIS A 49 -9.46 -0.12 6.82
N TYR A 50 -9.23 -1.24 6.12
CA TYR A 50 -10.26 -2.26 5.94
C TYR A 50 -10.68 -2.93 7.24
N LEU A 51 -9.78 -3.05 8.23
CA LEU A 51 -10.14 -3.51 9.57
C LEU A 51 -11.14 -2.57 10.25
N ARG A 52 -10.90 -1.24 10.19
CA ARG A 52 -11.83 -0.25 10.75
C ARG A 52 -13.21 -0.35 10.10
N ASP A 53 -13.26 -0.50 8.79
CA ASP A 53 -14.52 -0.64 8.06
C ASP A 53 -15.25 -1.93 8.46
N ALA A 54 -14.52 -3.05 8.59
CA ALA A 54 -15.11 -4.32 9.02
C ALA A 54 -15.67 -4.26 10.45
N LEU A 55 -15.01 -3.52 11.35
CA LEU A 55 -15.49 -3.27 12.71
C LEU A 55 -16.76 -2.41 12.71
N ALA A 56 -16.81 -1.37 11.88
CA ALA A 56 -17.96 -0.47 11.77
C ALA A 56 -19.24 -1.18 11.27
N HIS A 57 -19.10 -2.21 10.43
CA HIS A 57 -20.23 -2.96 9.85
C HIS A 57 -20.60 -4.23 10.65
N GLY A 58 -20.06 -4.43 11.86
CA GLY A 58 -20.43 -5.57 12.71
C GLY A 58 -19.77 -6.91 12.34
N HIS A 59 -18.78 -6.91 11.44
CA HIS A 59 -18.03 -8.09 11.01
C HIS A 59 -16.66 -8.21 11.72
N GLY A 60 -16.61 -7.83 13.00
CA GLY A 60 -15.36 -7.66 13.74
C GLY A 60 -14.45 -8.88 13.77
N ALA A 61 -14.98 -10.07 14.09
CA ALA A 61 -14.16 -11.29 14.19
C ALA A 61 -13.51 -11.69 12.84
N ALA A 62 -14.29 -11.69 11.76
CA ALA A 62 -13.79 -12.01 10.42
C ALA A 62 -12.82 -10.92 9.90
N GLY A 63 -13.11 -9.64 10.20
CA GLY A 63 -12.23 -8.51 9.89
C GLY A 63 -10.88 -8.62 10.60
N VAL A 64 -10.87 -8.93 11.89
CA VAL A 64 -9.66 -9.13 12.68
C VAL A 64 -8.84 -10.30 12.14
N LEU A 65 -9.47 -11.41 11.79
CA LEU A 65 -8.76 -12.56 11.19
C LEU A 65 -8.11 -12.17 9.85
N ARG A 66 -8.85 -11.52 8.94
CA ARG A 66 -8.31 -11.06 7.65
C ARG A 66 -7.15 -10.08 7.84
N PHE A 67 -7.30 -9.14 8.78
CA PHE A 67 -6.24 -8.22 9.16
C PHE A 67 -5.00 -8.94 9.67
N ALA A 68 -5.16 -9.88 10.60
CA ALA A 68 -4.03 -10.63 11.15
C ALA A 68 -3.27 -11.41 10.06
N LEU A 69 -3.99 -12.03 9.12
CA LEU A 69 -3.39 -12.75 7.99
C LEU A 69 -2.61 -11.82 7.04
N VAL A 70 -3.21 -10.68 6.67
CA VAL A 70 -2.55 -9.69 5.80
C VAL A 70 -1.36 -9.06 6.51
N PHE A 71 -1.54 -8.64 7.77
CA PHE A 71 -0.48 -8.07 8.59
C PHE A 71 0.69 -9.05 8.73
N PHE A 72 0.40 -10.32 9.04
CA PHE A 72 1.43 -11.36 9.09
C PHE A 72 2.18 -11.47 7.76
N THR A 73 1.46 -11.47 6.63
CA THR A 73 2.06 -11.57 5.29
C THR A 73 3.03 -10.42 5.02
N VAL A 74 2.59 -9.19 5.30
CA VAL A 74 3.39 -7.95 5.13
C VAL A 74 4.60 -7.96 6.07
N TRP A 75 4.36 -8.21 7.36
CA TRP A 75 5.37 -8.18 8.41
C TRP A 75 6.42 -9.28 8.21
N TRP A 76 5.99 -10.50 7.86
CA TRP A 76 6.90 -11.61 7.62
C TRP A 76 7.81 -11.35 6.42
N ALA A 77 7.25 -10.81 5.33
CA ALA A 77 8.02 -10.40 4.16
C ALA A 77 9.09 -9.36 4.54
N TRP A 78 8.70 -8.30 5.25
CA TRP A 78 9.61 -7.26 5.73
C TRP A 78 10.69 -7.82 6.64
N MET A 79 10.33 -8.63 7.64
CA MET A 79 11.27 -9.20 8.61
C MET A 79 12.33 -10.07 7.92
N ASN A 80 11.93 -10.91 6.96
CA ASN A 80 12.86 -11.75 6.21
C ASN A 80 13.84 -10.94 5.36
N PHE A 81 13.37 -9.86 4.74
CA PHE A 81 14.24 -8.96 3.99
C PHE A 81 15.22 -8.23 4.92
N THR A 82 14.73 -7.68 6.04
CA THR A 82 15.54 -7.02 7.06
C THR A 82 16.60 -7.95 7.64
N TRP A 83 16.25 -9.22 7.87
CA TRP A 83 17.21 -10.24 8.29
C TRP A 83 18.31 -10.41 7.25
N PHE A 84 17.94 -10.61 5.98
CA PHE A 84 18.92 -10.79 4.91
C PHE A 84 19.86 -9.59 4.78
N ALA A 85 19.31 -8.37 4.73
CA ALA A 85 20.09 -7.14 4.65
C ALA A 85 21.02 -6.94 5.86
N SER A 86 20.64 -7.46 7.02
CA SER A 86 21.48 -7.42 8.22
C SER A 86 22.63 -8.44 8.18
N ALA A 87 22.42 -9.59 7.53
CA ALA A 87 23.41 -10.66 7.40
C ALA A 87 24.37 -10.44 6.22
N TYR A 88 23.88 -9.87 5.12
CA TYR A 88 24.63 -9.59 3.89
C TYR A 88 24.27 -8.20 3.38
N ASP A 89 25.28 -7.35 3.22
CA ASP A 89 25.13 -6.01 2.63
C ASP A 89 25.99 -5.87 1.36
N PRO A 90 25.58 -6.50 0.25
CA PRO A 90 26.20 -6.21 -1.03
C PRO A 90 25.65 -4.89 -1.57
N ASP A 91 26.38 -3.78 -1.41
CA ASP A 91 26.05 -2.50 -2.05
C ASP A 91 26.39 -2.53 -3.57
N ASP A 92 25.79 -3.48 -4.30
CA ASP A 92 26.03 -3.71 -5.71
C ASP A 92 24.78 -3.61 -6.58
N THR A 93 24.98 -3.53 -7.90
CA THR A 93 23.89 -3.31 -8.86
C THR A 93 22.79 -4.38 -8.79
N PRO A 94 23.10 -5.70 -8.71
CA PRO A 94 22.06 -6.71 -8.59
C PRO A 94 21.24 -6.60 -7.29
N TYR A 95 21.86 -6.24 -6.16
CA TYR A 95 21.13 -5.99 -4.92
C TYR A 95 20.16 -4.82 -5.06
N ARG A 96 20.63 -3.68 -5.58
CA ARG A 96 19.78 -2.49 -5.81
C ARG A 96 18.61 -2.77 -6.74
N LEU A 97 18.83 -3.54 -7.80
CA LEU A 97 17.75 -3.97 -8.70
C LEU A 97 16.74 -4.86 -7.98
N THR A 98 17.21 -5.76 -7.11
CA THR A 98 16.35 -6.61 -6.30
C THR A 98 15.54 -5.80 -5.29
N VAL A 99 16.13 -4.77 -4.69
CA VAL A 99 15.42 -3.84 -3.81
C VAL A 99 14.33 -3.09 -4.58
N LEU A 100 14.59 -2.64 -5.81
CA LEU A 100 13.55 -2.02 -6.65
C LEU A 100 12.40 -2.99 -6.95
N VAL A 101 12.72 -4.26 -7.26
CA VAL A 101 11.69 -5.30 -7.41
C VAL A 101 10.89 -5.49 -6.13
N GLN A 102 11.52 -5.46 -4.95
CA GLN A 102 10.81 -5.56 -3.67
C GLN A 102 9.90 -4.37 -3.40
N ILE A 103 10.33 -3.16 -3.74
CA ILE A 103 9.49 -1.97 -3.66
C ILE A 103 8.24 -2.16 -4.53
N THR A 104 8.42 -2.48 -5.81
CA THR A 104 7.30 -2.72 -6.73
C THR A 104 6.39 -3.83 -6.22
N SER A 105 6.95 -4.93 -5.71
CA SER A 105 6.19 -6.07 -5.19
C SER A 105 5.40 -5.71 -3.93
N SER A 106 5.96 -4.90 -3.04
CA SER A 106 5.27 -4.43 -1.83
C SER A 106 4.07 -3.54 -2.17
N LEU A 107 4.17 -2.71 -3.22
CA LEU A 107 3.05 -1.91 -3.73
C LEU A 107 1.96 -2.78 -4.37
N VAL A 108 2.34 -3.81 -5.13
CA VAL A 108 1.38 -4.80 -5.67
C VAL A 108 0.67 -5.53 -4.53
N LEU A 109 1.41 -5.93 -3.50
CA LEU A 109 0.85 -6.56 -2.30
C LEU A 109 -0.13 -5.62 -1.60
N ALA A 110 0.23 -4.34 -1.41
CA ALA A 110 -0.64 -3.31 -0.84
C ALA A 110 -1.93 -3.12 -1.65
N ALA A 111 -1.82 -3.06 -2.99
CA ALA A 111 -2.97 -2.96 -3.89
C ALA A 111 -3.88 -4.20 -3.82
N GLY A 112 -3.31 -5.37 -3.53
CA GLY A 112 -4.05 -6.62 -3.34
C GLY A 112 -4.86 -6.68 -2.04
N VAL A 113 -4.54 -5.84 -1.03
CA VAL A 113 -5.20 -5.87 0.29
C VAL A 113 -6.70 -5.64 0.15
N GLY A 114 -7.12 -4.61 -0.59
CA GLY A 114 -8.56 -4.31 -0.74
C GLY A 114 -9.35 -5.44 -1.37
N ARG A 115 -8.84 -6.01 -2.48
CA ARG A 115 -9.49 -7.15 -3.15
C ARG A 115 -9.59 -8.38 -2.25
N ALA A 116 -8.58 -8.62 -1.41
CA ALA A 116 -8.60 -9.71 -0.44
C ALA A 116 -9.65 -9.50 0.66
N PHE A 117 -9.85 -8.26 1.11
CA PHE A 117 -10.84 -7.92 2.14
C PHE A 117 -12.28 -7.91 1.61
N GLU A 118 -12.51 -7.35 0.43
CA GLU A 118 -13.84 -7.13 -0.15
C GLU A 118 -14.37 -8.37 -0.90
N HIS A 119 -13.53 -9.02 -1.69
CA HIS A 119 -13.93 -10.09 -2.60
C HIS A 119 -13.33 -11.46 -2.23
N GLY A 120 -12.45 -11.52 -1.22
CA GLY A 120 -11.73 -12.75 -0.88
C GLY A 120 -10.78 -13.22 -1.99
N GLU A 121 -10.42 -12.32 -2.90
CA GLU A 121 -9.53 -12.61 -4.02
C GLU A 121 -8.08 -12.54 -3.56
N LEU A 122 -7.42 -13.70 -3.52
CA LEU A 122 -6.05 -13.81 -3.04
C LEU A 122 -5.00 -13.66 -4.15
N LEU A 123 -5.39 -13.62 -5.43
CA LEU A 123 -4.45 -13.66 -6.55
C LEU A 123 -3.44 -12.51 -6.50
N VAL A 124 -3.90 -11.27 -6.37
CA VAL A 124 -3.02 -10.09 -6.42
C VAL A 124 -2.07 -10.03 -5.22
N ILE A 125 -2.59 -10.30 -4.02
CA ILE A 125 -1.78 -10.32 -2.80
C ILE A 125 -0.75 -11.46 -2.82
N THR A 126 -1.14 -12.64 -3.30
CA THR A 126 -0.24 -13.79 -3.47
C THR A 126 0.82 -13.52 -4.54
N LEU A 127 0.45 -12.91 -5.67
CA LEU A 127 1.41 -12.54 -6.72
C LEU A 127 2.46 -11.56 -6.18
N GLY A 128 2.03 -10.48 -5.53
CA GLY A 128 2.94 -9.50 -4.93
C GLY A 128 3.87 -10.15 -3.91
N TYR A 129 3.33 -11.03 -3.05
CA TYR A 129 4.12 -11.77 -2.07
C TYR A 129 5.13 -12.72 -2.72
N VAL A 130 4.72 -13.52 -3.71
CA VAL A 130 5.59 -14.48 -4.40
C VAL A 130 6.73 -13.78 -5.13
N VAL A 131 6.47 -12.67 -5.83
CA VAL A 131 7.53 -11.90 -6.48
C VAL A 131 8.53 -11.35 -5.46
N LEU A 132 8.03 -10.83 -4.33
CA LEU A 132 8.87 -10.34 -3.25
C LEU A 132 9.77 -11.44 -2.66
N ARG A 133 9.20 -12.61 -2.38
CA ARG A 133 9.91 -13.74 -1.78
C ARG A 133 10.86 -14.44 -2.75
N THR A 134 10.50 -14.57 -4.02
CA THR A 134 11.39 -15.13 -5.06
C THR A 134 12.59 -14.23 -5.30
N ALA A 135 12.41 -12.91 -5.25
CA ALA A 135 13.50 -11.94 -5.31
C ALA A 135 14.47 -12.13 -4.13
N LEU A 136 13.96 -12.34 -2.91
CA LEU A 136 14.77 -12.68 -1.75
C LEU A 136 15.46 -14.06 -1.88
N ALA A 137 14.77 -15.08 -2.39
CA ALA A 137 15.35 -16.40 -2.62
C ALA A 137 16.52 -16.34 -3.63
N ALA A 138 16.43 -15.48 -4.65
CA ALA A 138 17.53 -15.23 -5.58
C ALA A 138 18.76 -14.63 -4.88
N LEU A 139 18.56 -13.73 -3.91
CA LEU A 139 19.64 -13.19 -3.10
C LEU A 139 20.28 -14.26 -2.20
N TRP A 140 19.50 -15.16 -1.60
CA TRP A 140 20.01 -16.30 -0.84
C TRP A 140 20.82 -17.27 -1.70
N LEU A 141 20.34 -17.59 -2.91
CA LEU A 141 21.06 -18.43 -3.86
C LEU A 141 22.41 -17.78 -4.24
N ARG A 142 22.39 -16.47 -4.49
CA ARG A 142 23.57 -15.69 -4.79
C ARG A 142 24.56 -15.67 -3.62
N ALA A 143 24.07 -15.53 -2.39
CA ALA A 143 24.89 -15.60 -1.18
C ALA A 143 25.57 -16.98 -1.06
N GLY A 144 24.85 -18.07 -1.35
CA GLY A 144 25.43 -19.42 -1.31
C GLY A 144 26.49 -19.70 -2.38
N LEU A 145 26.47 -18.99 -3.51
CA LEU A 145 27.53 -19.06 -4.50
C LEU A 145 28.79 -18.27 -4.08
N ALA A 146 28.63 -17.20 -3.31
CA ALA A 146 29.71 -16.32 -2.89
C ALA A 146 30.36 -16.75 -1.56
N ASP A 147 29.57 -17.22 -0.59
CA ASP A 147 30.02 -17.55 0.77
C ASP A 147 30.07 -19.08 0.98
N ARG A 148 31.22 -19.69 0.68
CA ARG A 148 31.41 -21.15 0.77
C ARG A 148 31.21 -21.71 2.19
N PRO A 149 31.75 -21.10 3.27
CA PRO A 149 31.51 -21.57 4.63
C PRO A 149 30.04 -21.66 5.04
N ARG A 150 29.19 -20.72 4.58
CA ARG A 150 27.74 -20.69 4.92
C ARG A 150 26.84 -21.14 3.76
N ARG A 151 27.40 -21.84 2.77
CA ARG A 151 26.69 -22.28 1.57
C ARG A 151 25.53 -23.22 1.89
N ALA A 152 25.68 -24.12 2.87
CA ALA A 152 24.62 -25.05 3.24
C ALA A 152 23.38 -24.31 3.79
N THR A 153 23.58 -23.38 4.73
CA THR A 153 22.52 -22.56 5.33
C THR A 153 21.82 -21.68 4.30
N THR A 154 22.59 -20.98 3.46
CA THR A 154 22.05 -20.06 2.44
C THR A 154 21.26 -20.80 1.36
N LEU A 155 21.71 -21.98 0.92
CA LEU A 155 20.95 -22.82 -0.02
C LEU A 155 19.69 -23.39 0.61
N ARG A 156 19.71 -23.79 1.89
CA ARG A 156 18.48 -24.21 2.60
C ARG A 156 17.47 -23.07 2.68
N PHE A 157 17.91 -21.84 2.95
CA PHE A 157 17.02 -20.68 2.86
C PHE A 157 16.43 -20.51 1.46
N ALA A 158 17.25 -20.54 0.41
CA ALA A 158 16.77 -20.42 -0.96
C ALA A 158 15.72 -21.51 -1.31
N VAL A 159 16.03 -22.78 -1.02
CA VAL A 159 15.14 -23.91 -1.28
C VAL A 159 13.86 -23.81 -0.46
N GLY A 160 13.95 -23.56 0.84
CA GLY A 160 12.80 -23.47 1.74
C GLY A 160 11.84 -22.36 1.32
N VAL A 161 12.37 -21.16 1.03
CA VAL A 161 11.56 -20.03 0.56
C VAL A 161 10.89 -20.36 -0.78
N THR A 162 11.62 -20.94 -1.74
CA THR A 162 11.06 -21.31 -3.05
C THR A 162 9.97 -22.37 -2.93
N VAL A 163 10.14 -23.39 -2.09
CA VAL A 163 9.11 -24.41 -1.84
C VAL A 163 7.87 -23.77 -1.23
N CYS A 164 8.03 -22.86 -0.26
CA CYS A 164 6.90 -22.11 0.28
C CYS A 164 6.19 -21.28 -0.79
N GLN A 165 6.91 -20.66 -1.74
CA GLN A 165 6.28 -19.91 -2.82
C GLN A 165 5.46 -20.80 -3.76
N LEU A 166 5.95 -22.00 -4.08
CA LEU A 166 5.16 -22.98 -4.84
C LEU A 166 3.90 -23.39 -4.08
N GLY A 167 3.99 -23.57 -2.76
CA GLY A 167 2.83 -23.85 -1.91
C GLY A 167 1.80 -22.72 -1.91
N TRP A 168 2.24 -21.46 -1.82
CA TRP A 168 1.35 -20.29 -1.90
C TRP A 168 0.65 -20.16 -3.25
N VAL A 169 1.35 -20.43 -4.36
CA VAL A 169 0.73 -20.47 -5.68
C VAL A 169 -0.25 -21.66 -5.78
N GLY A 170 0.12 -22.82 -5.25
CA GLY A 170 -0.74 -24.01 -5.17
C GLY A 170 -2.05 -23.76 -4.43
N LEU A 171 -2.00 -22.94 -3.38
CA LEU A 171 -3.16 -22.57 -2.56
C LEU A 171 -4.25 -21.82 -3.36
N LEU A 172 -3.89 -21.14 -4.45
CA LEU A 172 -4.85 -20.45 -5.31
C LEU A 172 -5.80 -21.42 -6.04
N PHE A 173 -5.36 -22.66 -6.25
CA PHE A 173 -6.16 -23.72 -6.87
C PHE A 173 -7.02 -24.49 -5.87
N LEU A 174 -6.86 -24.25 -4.57
CA LEU A 174 -7.66 -24.89 -3.54
C LEU A 174 -9.09 -24.29 -3.48
N PRO A 175 -10.12 -25.12 -3.28
CA PRO A 175 -11.47 -24.65 -3.02
C PRO A 175 -11.53 -23.82 -1.74
N ALA A 176 -12.52 -22.92 -1.64
CA ALA A 176 -12.61 -21.95 -0.54
C ALA A 176 -12.58 -22.59 0.86
N THR A 177 -13.14 -23.79 1.03
CA THR A 177 -13.13 -24.56 2.28
C THR A 177 -11.73 -25.00 2.71
N GLY A 178 -10.84 -25.29 1.77
CA GLY A 178 -9.46 -25.70 2.03
C GLY A 178 -8.48 -24.53 2.19
N ARG A 179 -8.87 -23.30 1.80
CA ARG A 179 -7.94 -22.16 1.81
C ARG A 179 -7.47 -21.80 3.21
N LEU A 180 -8.37 -21.65 4.18
CA LEU A 180 -7.99 -21.26 5.54
C LEU A 180 -7.01 -22.25 6.21
N PRO A 181 -7.26 -23.58 6.23
CA PRO A 181 -6.29 -24.52 6.78
C PRO A 181 -5.01 -24.56 5.95
N GLY A 182 -5.10 -24.42 4.61
CA GLY A 182 -3.92 -24.29 3.76
C GLY A 182 -3.06 -23.07 4.10
N ILE A 183 -3.66 -21.90 4.34
CA ILE A 183 -2.96 -20.69 4.81
C ILE A 183 -2.23 -20.99 6.12
N ALA A 184 -2.89 -21.63 7.09
CA ALA A 184 -2.27 -21.96 8.38
C ALA A 184 -1.06 -22.90 8.22
N VAL A 185 -1.17 -23.92 7.37
CA VAL A 185 -0.05 -24.83 7.05
C VAL A 185 1.09 -24.06 6.38
N MET A 186 0.79 -23.15 5.45
CA MET A 186 1.80 -22.34 4.78
C MET A 186 2.49 -21.36 5.71
N ILE A 187 1.77 -20.73 6.63
CA ILE A 187 2.33 -19.88 7.69
C ILE A 187 3.30 -20.69 8.55
N LEU A 188 2.90 -21.88 8.99
CA LEU A 188 3.76 -22.77 9.78
C LEU A 188 5.02 -23.16 8.98
N ALA A 189 4.86 -23.53 7.70
CA ALA A 189 5.98 -23.86 6.83
C ALA A 189 6.96 -22.68 6.71
N GLU A 190 6.47 -21.47 6.47
CA GLU A 190 7.26 -20.24 6.40
C GLU A 190 8.05 -19.99 7.70
N VAL A 191 7.43 -20.16 8.86
CA VAL A 191 8.07 -20.01 10.17
C VAL A 191 9.14 -21.09 10.42
N LEU A 192 8.94 -22.30 9.90
CA LEU A 192 9.90 -23.40 10.02
C LEU A 192 11.11 -23.27 9.10
N VAL A 193 11.01 -22.52 7.99
CA VAL A 193 12.14 -22.35 7.04
C VAL A 193 13.39 -21.80 7.73
N PRO A 194 13.36 -20.69 8.50
CA PRO A 194 14.54 -20.21 9.22
C PRO A 194 15.11 -21.23 10.21
N VAL A 195 14.25 -21.94 10.96
CA VAL A 195 14.66 -22.95 11.94
C VAL A 195 15.40 -24.10 11.24
N TRP A 196 14.83 -24.60 10.15
CA TRP A 196 15.44 -25.66 9.35
C TRP A 196 16.73 -25.20 8.66
N ALA A 197 16.75 -23.99 8.10
CA ALA A 197 17.93 -23.48 7.42
C ALA A 197 19.10 -23.26 8.40
N GLN A 198 18.85 -22.67 9.57
CA GLN A 198 19.87 -22.39 10.58
C GLN A 198 20.39 -23.64 11.29
N SER A 199 19.67 -24.76 11.24
CA SER A 199 20.21 -26.06 11.72
C SER A 199 21.49 -26.51 10.99
N ALA A 200 21.79 -25.95 9.81
CA ALA A 200 23.03 -26.22 9.07
C ALA A 200 24.24 -25.37 9.51
N GLY A 201 24.00 -24.36 10.36
CA GLY A 201 24.98 -23.36 10.76
C GLY A 201 24.35 -21.98 10.89
N MET A 202 24.69 -21.25 11.96
CA MET A 202 24.17 -19.91 12.23
C MET A 202 24.72 -18.88 11.24
N THR A 203 23.84 -18.05 10.68
CA THR A 203 24.24 -16.83 9.96
C THR A 203 24.75 -15.80 10.97
N SER A 204 25.84 -15.11 10.68
CA SER A 204 26.28 -13.93 11.45
C SER A 204 25.26 -12.81 11.23
N TRP A 205 24.37 -12.59 12.20
CA TRP A 205 23.44 -11.46 12.20
C TRP A 205 23.91 -10.39 13.19
N HIS A 206 23.62 -9.13 12.89
CA HIS A 206 23.91 -7.99 13.78
C HIS A 206 22.62 -7.54 14.47
N PRO A 207 22.43 -7.81 15.77
CA PRO A 207 21.20 -7.45 16.48
C PRO A 207 20.89 -5.94 16.45
N ARG A 208 21.93 -5.10 16.38
CA ARG A 208 21.82 -3.64 16.42
C ARG A 208 21.27 -3.02 15.13
N HIS A 209 21.57 -3.59 13.97
CA HIS A 209 20.99 -3.13 12.69
C HIS A 209 19.49 -3.48 12.60
N ILE A 210 19.14 -4.64 13.14
CA ILE A 210 17.75 -5.08 13.23
C ILE A 210 16.98 -4.13 14.15
N SER A 211 17.51 -3.79 15.33
CA SER A 211 16.85 -2.85 16.25
C SER A 211 16.66 -1.47 15.61
N GLU A 212 17.66 -0.92 14.92
CA GLU A 212 17.54 0.35 14.19
C GLU A 212 16.41 0.33 13.16
N ARG A 213 16.28 -0.76 12.38
CA ARG A 213 15.18 -0.90 11.40
C ARG A 213 13.82 -1.07 12.05
N TYR A 214 13.73 -1.77 13.19
CA TYR A 214 12.50 -1.84 13.98
C TYR A 214 12.09 -0.47 14.53
N GLU A 215 13.05 0.31 15.04
CA GLU A 215 12.83 1.67 15.53
C GLU A 215 12.33 2.59 14.41
N LEU A 216 13.01 2.58 13.26
CA LEU A 216 12.62 3.36 12.08
C LEU A 216 11.25 2.95 11.53
N PHE A 217 11.00 1.65 11.38
CA PHE A 217 9.71 1.14 10.94
C PHE A 217 8.59 1.56 11.90
N THR A 218 8.81 1.41 13.21
CA THR A 218 7.84 1.83 14.23
C THR A 218 7.55 3.32 14.15
N LEU A 219 8.58 4.15 13.98
CA LEU A 219 8.42 5.61 13.83
C LEU A 219 7.59 5.97 12.59
N ILE A 220 7.83 5.30 11.46
CA ILE A 220 7.05 5.53 10.22
C ILE A 220 5.58 5.08 10.41
N VAL A 221 5.33 3.94 11.05
CA VAL A 221 3.96 3.47 11.36
C VAL A 221 3.23 4.44 12.30
N LEU A 222 3.93 4.99 13.29
CA LEU A 222 3.39 6.04 14.16
C LEU A 222 3.08 7.30 13.35
N GLY A 223 3.95 7.68 12.40
CA GLY A 223 3.72 8.79 11.48
C GLY A 223 2.44 8.63 10.66
N GLU A 224 2.20 7.45 10.11
CA GLU A 224 0.95 7.13 9.40
C GLU A 224 -0.28 7.20 10.32
N SER A 225 -0.15 6.74 11.56
CA SER A 225 -1.21 6.84 12.57
C SER A 225 -1.56 8.29 12.90
N VAL A 226 -0.54 9.16 13.01
CA VAL A 226 -0.72 10.61 13.21
C VAL A 226 -1.36 11.27 11.99
N ALA A 227 -1.00 10.87 10.77
CA ALA A 227 -1.63 11.35 9.54
C ALA A 227 -3.12 10.96 9.50
N ALA A 228 -3.44 9.71 9.81
CA ALA A 228 -4.82 9.22 9.89
C ALA A 228 -5.63 9.94 10.99
N ALA A 229 -5.04 10.16 12.17
CA ALA A 229 -5.67 10.92 13.25
C ALA A 229 -5.96 12.37 12.84
N THR A 230 -5.03 13.02 12.14
CA THR A 230 -5.21 14.39 11.61
C THR A 230 -6.40 14.47 10.65
N ILE A 231 -6.52 13.49 9.73
CA ILE A 231 -7.67 13.40 8.81
C ILE A 231 -8.98 13.19 9.59
N ALA A 232 -8.98 12.33 10.60
CA ALA A 232 -10.15 12.07 11.43
C ALA A 232 -10.61 13.31 12.21
N VAL A 233 -9.67 14.07 12.79
CA VAL A 233 -9.94 15.34 13.50
C VAL A 233 -10.51 16.38 12.55
N ARG A 234 -9.92 16.56 11.36
CA ARG A 234 -10.47 17.46 10.33
C ARG A 234 -11.91 17.10 9.97
N GLY A 235 -12.19 15.82 9.72
CA GLY A 235 -13.54 15.34 9.42
C GLY A 235 -14.53 15.50 10.60
N ALA A 236 -14.05 15.53 11.85
CA ALA A 236 -14.90 15.83 13.01
C ALA A 236 -15.30 17.32 13.05
N PHE A 237 -14.36 18.24 12.78
CA PHE A 237 -14.67 19.67 12.71
C PHE A 237 -15.62 20.02 11.57
N GLU A 238 -15.41 19.46 10.38
CA GLU A 238 -16.30 19.68 9.22
C GLU A 238 -17.73 19.16 9.51
N ARG A 239 -17.87 18.00 10.14
CA ARG A 239 -19.18 17.48 10.59
C ARG A 239 -19.84 18.40 11.62
N GLN A 240 -19.07 18.90 12.59
CA GLN A 240 -19.59 19.82 13.60
C GLN A 240 -20.07 21.14 12.99
N GLN A 241 -19.33 21.68 12.01
CA GLN A 241 -19.73 22.88 11.27
C GLN A 241 -21.01 22.63 10.46
N ASN A 242 -21.13 21.48 9.79
CA ASN A 242 -22.34 21.12 9.05
C ASN A 242 -23.57 20.94 9.96
N ILE A 243 -23.40 20.32 11.13
CA ILE A 243 -24.48 20.20 12.13
C ILE A 243 -24.86 21.58 12.68
N ALA A 244 -23.89 22.46 12.94
CA ALA A 244 -24.14 23.83 13.38
C ALA A 244 -24.89 24.65 12.31
N ALA A 245 -24.49 24.53 11.04
CA ALA A 245 -25.15 25.20 9.91
C ALA A 245 -26.59 24.69 9.70
N LEU A 246 -26.81 23.38 9.80
CA LEU A 246 -28.16 22.80 9.74
C LEU A 246 -29.03 23.24 10.92
N ARG A 247 -28.46 23.34 12.13
CA ARG A 247 -29.16 23.90 13.30
C ARG A 247 -29.47 25.39 13.13
N ALA A 248 -28.60 26.16 12.48
CA ALA A 248 -28.85 27.58 12.21
C ALA A 248 -29.90 27.80 11.10
N LEU A 249 -30.01 26.88 10.14
CA LEU A 249 -31.07 26.89 9.11
C LEU A 249 -32.41 26.38 9.67
N ALA A 250 -32.40 25.34 10.49
CA ALA A 250 -33.62 24.77 11.10
C ALA A 250 -34.13 25.59 12.29
N GLY A 251 -33.23 26.14 13.10
CA GLY A 251 -33.51 27.19 14.07
C GLY A 251 -33.62 28.51 13.33
N GLY A 252 -34.70 28.68 12.56
CA GLY A 252 -34.97 29.87 11.77
C GLY A 252 -34.59 31.14 12.54
N GLY A 253 -33.62 31.88 12.00
CA GLY A 253 -33.16 33.11 12.63
C GLY A 253 -34.34 34.06 12.87
N PRO A 254 -34.49 34.67 14.06
CA PRO A 254 -35.55 35.64 14.32
C PRO A 254 -35.33 37.01 13.62
N GLY A 255 -34.56 37.05 12.52
CA GLY A 255 -34.00 38.28 11.95
C GLY A 255 -34.58 38.79 10.64
N CYS A 256 -35.39 38.02 9.90
CA CYS A 256 -35.89 38.44 8.57
C CYS A 256 -37.31 39.05 8.60
N LEU A 257 -37.59 39.91 9.58
CA LEU A 257 -38.82 40.72 9.65
C LEU A 257 -38.50 42.21 9.80
N ARG A 258 -37.61 42.75 8.96
CA ARG A 258 -37.45 44.20 8.82
C ARG A 258 -38.33 44.69 7.67
N ARG A 259 -39.62 44.91 7.99
CA ARG A 259 -40.54 45.77 7.21
C ARG A 259 -39.92 47.18 7.10
N PRO A 260 -39.81 47.80 5.91
CA PRO A 260 -39.59 49.24 5.83
C PRO A 260 -40.87 50.00 6.24
N PRO A 261 -40.77 51.15 6.92
CA PRO A 261 -41.94 51.93 7.33
C PRO A 261 -42.51 52.79 6.19
N HIS A 262 -43.80 53.05 6.34
CA HIS A 262 -44.71 53.77 5.46
C HIS A 262 -44.27 55.15 4.96
N ALA A 263 -44.72 55.50 3.74
CA ALA A 263 -45.07 56.86 3.31
C ALA A 263 -46.40 56.82 2.49
N PRO A 264 -47.19 57.91 2.42
CA PRO A 264 -48.64 57.88 2.63
C PRO A 264 -49.54 57.82 1.38
N ARG A 265 -50.84 57.61 1.64
CA ARG A 265 -51.99 57.42 0.73
C ARG A 265 -52.53 58.72 0.10
N GLY A 266 -53.10 58.57 -1.11
CA GLY A 266 -54.26 59.31 -1.66
C GLY A 266 -53.89 60.49 -2.57
N ASP A 267 -54.57 60.80 -3.69
CA ASP A 267 -55.85 60.35 -4.24
C ASP A 267 -55.97 60.85 -5.72
N ARG A 268 -56.83 60.17 -6.49
CA ARG A 268 -57.46 60.51 -7.79
C ARG A 268 -56.61 60.75 -9.05
N ARG A 269 -56.78 59.87 -10.05
CA ARG A 269 -57.75 60.03 -11.18
C ARG A 269 -57.40 59.00 -12.28
N GLY A 270 -58.33 58.10 -12.57
CA GLY A 270 -58.46 57.55 -13.93
C GLY A 270 -59.40 58.44 -14.76
N PRO A 271 -59.83 58.03 -15.98
CA PRO A 271 -59.41 56.85 -16.74
C PRO A 271 -59.09 57.15 -18.23
N ALA A 272 -58.60 56.12 -18.94
CA ALA A 272 -58.95 55.71 -20.32
C ALA A 272 -57.73 55.38 -21.20
N GLY A 273 -57.80 54.25 -21.90
CA GLY A 273 -56.93 53.93 -23.04
C GLY A 273 -56.54 52.47 -23.17
N ARG A 274 -57.46 51.65 -23.69
CA ARG A 274 -57.29 50.25 -24.12
C ARG A 274 -56.31 50.13 -25.31
N ALA A 275 -55.44 49.11 -25.25
CA ALA A 275 -54.97 48.21 -26.33
C ALA A 275 -53.77 47.42 -25.75
N GLY A 276 -53.53 46.13 -25.90
CA GLY A 276 -54.00 45.05 -26.77
C GLY A 276 -52.87 43.99 -26.77
N GLY A 277 -53.17 42.71 -27.02
CA GLY A 277 -52.13 41.75 -27.45
C GLY A 277 -52.03 40.43 -26.68
N HIS A 278 -52.66 39.41 -27.24
CA HIS A 278 -52.50 37.98 -26.99
C HIS A 278 -51.06 37.46 -27.12
N GLY A 279 -50.74 36.35 -26.44
CA GLY A 279 -49.59 35.50 -26.79
C GLY A 279 -49.30 34.35 -25.84
N SER A 280 -50.00 33.23 -26.00
CA SER A 280 -49.75 31.92 -25.38
C SER A 280 -48.48 31.26 -25.96
N GLY A 281 -47.70 30.51 -25.16
CA GLY A 281 -46.60 29.71 -25.71
C GLY A 281 -45.65 29.01 -24.73
N ARG A 282 -46.14 28.00 -24.00
CA ARG A 282 -45.33 26.98 -23.31
C ARG A 282 -44.47 26.18 -24.31
N ARG A 283 -43.15 26.08 -24.14
CA ARG A 283 -42.34 24.96 -24.66
C ARG A 283 -41.21 24.55 -23.70
N LEU A 284 -41.37 23.35 -23.14
CA LEU A 284 -40.33 22.53 -22.51
C LEU A 284 -39.35 22.03 -23.57
N ARG A 285 -38.04 22.07 -23.30
CA ARG A 285 -37.00 21.36 -24.06
C ARG A 285 -36.31 20.33 -23.16
N VAL A 286 -36.61 19.06 -23.41
CA VAL A 286 -35.89 17.88 -22.92
C VAL A 286 -34.73 17.60 -23.88
N ARG A 287 -33.50 17.50 -23.39
CA ARG A 287 -32.32 17.12 -24.18
C ARG A 287 -31.94 15.67 -23.86
N ARG A 288 -32.12 14.77 -24.83
CA ARG A 288 -31.70 13.35 -24.80
C ARG A 288 -30.21 13.20 -25.17
N LEU A 289 -29.52 12.36 -24.40
CA LEU A 289 -28.60 11.26 -24.75
C LEU A 289 -27.76 11.38 -26.05
N GLY A 290 -26.44 11.51 -25.90
CA GLY A 290 -25.44 11.24 -26.94
C GLY A 290 -24.87 9.83 -26.79
N GLY A 291 -25.04 9.01 -27.83
CA GLY A 291 -24.57 7.63 -27.93
C GLY A 291 -23.12 7.51 -28.42
N ALA A 292 -22.56 6.33 -28.17
CA ALA A 292 -21.19 5.90 -28.50
C ALA A 292 -20.96 5.73 -30.02
N PRO A 293 -19.71 5.85 -30.50
CA PRO A 293 -19.34 5.61 -31.90
C PRO A 293 -19.11 4.10 -32.21
N PRO A 294 -19.32 3.64 -33.46
CA PRO A 294 -19.16 2.24 -33.86
C PRO A 294 -17.69 1.83 -34.15
N PRO A 295 -17.36 0.52 -34.11
CA PRO A 295 -15.99 0.02 -34.27
C PRO A 295 -15.51 -0.10 -35.73
N ALA A 296 -14.19 -0.01 -35.92
CA ALA A 296 -13.49 -0.07 -37.21
C ALA A 296 -13.36 -1.50 -37.78
N PRO A 297 -13.27 -1.68 -39.12
CA PRO A 297 -13.18 -2.98 -39.77
C PRO A 297 -11.76 -3.58 -39.78
N ALA A 298 -11.69 -4.91 -39.72
CA ALA A 298 -10.47 -5.73 -39.65
C ALA A 298 -9.67 -5.79 -40.98
N PRO A 299 -8.34 -6.02 -40.93
CA PRO A 299 -7.50 -6.12 -42.12
C PRO A 299 -7.65 -7.48 -42.83
N GLN A 300 -7.91 -7.45 -44.13
CA GLN A 300 -7.81 -8.61 -45.02
C GLN A 300 -6.34 -8.79 -45.45
N GLY A 301 -5.82 -10.01 -45.30
CA GLY A 301 -4.47 -10.37 -45.75
C GLY A 301 -4.40 -10.68 -47.24
N ARG A 302 -3.26 -10.31 -47.83
CA ARG A 302 -2.47 -11.08 -48.81
C ARG A 302 -1.04 -10.55 -48.80
#